data_AF-T1H0Z7-F1
#
_entry.id   AF-T1H0Z7-F1
#
_cell.length_a   1.000
_cell.length_b   1.000
_cell.length_c   1.000
_cell.angle_alpha   90.00
_cell.angle_beta   90.00
_cell.angle_gamma   90.00
#
_symmetry.space_group_name_H-M   'P 1'
#
loop_
_entity.id
_entity.type
_entity.pdbx_description
1 polymer ?
#
loop_
_entity_poly.entity_id
_entity_poly.type
_entity_poly.pdbx_seq_one_letter_code
_entity_poly.pdbx_strand_id
1 'polypeptide(L)'
;MLCGVIICLMSVILLGIDGRFVSPNQYPMICQARAWMLTLGFTLSYGAMFSKVWRVHRLTTKAKRDIKRQVQPWKLYSMVSGLVCVDLILLVIWQLTDPLQRVIETFPLEKPTNIIDDIKIRPELEHCESTNNSMWLGLLYSFKGLILVFGLFLAYETRSIKVKQINDSRYV
;
A
#
# COMPACT_ATOMS: atom_id res chain seq x y z
N MET A 1 -5.76 -11.57 0.25
CA MET A 1 -5.62 -11.35 -1.20
C MET A 1 -6.85 -10.66 -1.77
N LEU A 2 -7.97 -11.34 -2.04
CA LEU A 2 -9.17 -10.72 -2.65
C LEU A 2 -9.63 -9.45 -1.93
N CYS A 3 -9.82 -9.51 -0.61
CA CYS A 3 -10.20 -8.33 0.18
C CYS A 3 -9.18 -7.18 0.04
N GLY A 4 -7.87 -7.49 0.04
CA GLY A 4 -6.82 -6.49 -0.13
C GLY A 4 -6.87 -5.84 -1.52
N VAL A 5 -7.08 -6.62 -2.57
CA VAL A 5 -7.24 -6.10 -3.95
C VAL A 5 -8.49 -5.22 -4.06
N ILE A 6 -9.62 -5.63 -3.48
CA ILE A 6 -10.84 -4.82 -3.47
C ILE A 6 -10.58 -3.47 -2.79
N ILE A 7 -9.89 -3.47 -1.63
CA ILE A 7 -9.53 -2.24 -0.93
C ILE A 7 -8.61 -1.35 -1.79
N CYS A 8 -7.62 -1.93 -2.49
CA CYS A 8 -6.78 -1.18 -3.42
C CYS A 8 -7.60 -0.57 -4.57
N LEU A 9 -8.55 -1.31 -5.14
CA LEU A 9 -9.42 -0.79 -6.20
C LEU A 9 -10.31 0.36 -5.69
N MET A 10 -10.82 0.25 -4.47
CA MET A 10 -11.55 1.36 -3.84
C MET A 10 -10.65 2.59 -3.62
N SER A 11 -9.37 2.40 -3.31
CA SER A 11 -8.41 3.51 -3.17
C SER A 11 -8.20 4.28 -4.48
N VAL A 12 -8.27 3.61 -5.64
CA VAL A 12 -8.19 4.26 -6.96
C VAL A 12 -9.37 5.21 -7.18
N ILE A 13 -10.57 4.81 -6.76
CA ILE A 13 -11.75 5.68 -6.83
C ILE A 13 -11.54 6.92 -5.95
N LEU A 14 -11.05 6.74 -4.71
CA LEU A 14 -10.76 7.86 -3.80
C LEU A 14 -9.69 8.81 -4.33
N LEU A 15 -8.68 8.29 -5.05
CA LEU A 15 -7.64 9.08 -5.70
C LEU A 15 -8.18 9.97 -6.82
N GLY A 16 -9.23 9.56 -7.53
CA GLY A 16 -9.86 10.34 -8.60
C GLY A 16 -10.88 11.40 -8.14
N ILE A 17 -11.12 11.53 -6.84
CA ILE A 17 -12.07 12.53 -6.31
C ILE A 17 -11.37 13.89 -6.13
N ASP A 18 -11.72 14.87 -6.95
CA ASP A 18 -11.15 16.23 -6.84
C ASP A 18 -12.06 17.20 -6.07
N GLY A 19 -11.59 18.42 -5.79
CA GLY A 19 -12.31 19.45 -5.03
C GLY A 19 -13.56 19.98 -5.72
N ARG A 20 -13.79 19.59 -6.98
CA ARG A 20 -15.06 19.82 -7.69
C ARG A 20 -16.22 19.04 -7.07
N PHE A 21 -15.95 17.86 -6.51
CA PHE A 21 -16.98 16.98 -5.95
C PHE A 21 -17.07 17.07 -4.43
N VAL A 22 -16.04 17.58 -3.76
CA VAL A 22 -15.88 17.50 -2.31
C VAL A 22 -15.57 18.86 -1.70
N SER A 23 -16.28 19.18 -0.64
CA SER A 23 -16.08 20.44 0.09
C SER A 23 -14.67 20.54 0.69
N PRO A 24 -14.11 21.75 0.82
CA PRO A 24 -12.79 21.95 1.42
C PRO A 24 -12.62 21.32 2.81
N ASN A 25 -13.70 21.30 3.62
CA ASN A 25 -13.69 20.74 4.97
C ASN A 25 -13.60 19.20 4.99
N GLN A 26 -14.09 18.54 3.95
CA GLN A 26 -14.08 17.07 3.83
C GLN A 26 -12.85 16.54 3.10
N TYR A 27 -12.15 17.41 2.35
CA TYR A 27 -11.00 17.03 1.55
C TYR A 27 -9.86 16.38 2.37
N PRO A 28 -9.49 16.87 3.57
CA PRO A 28 -8.46 16.22 4.39
C PRO A 28 -8.83 14.79 4.80
N MET A 29 -10.12 14.52 5.05
CA MET A 29 -10.57 13.15 5.36
C MET A 29 -10.37 12.20 4.18
N ILE A 30 -10.57 12.69 2.96
CA ILE A 30 -10.30 11.90 1.74
C ILE A 30 -8.79 11.70 1.55
N CYS A 31 -7.97 12.71 1.79
CA CYS A 31 -6.50 12.59 1.76
C CYS A 31 -6.01 11.45 2.68
N GLN A 32 -6.54 11.39 3.90
CA GLN A 32 -6.23 10.33 4.85
C GLN A 32 -6.75 8.96 4.36
N ALA A 33 -8.01 8.90 3.94
CA ALA A 33 -8.61 7.66 3.44
C ALA A 33 -7.83 7.05 2.27
N ARG A 34 -7.28 7.88 1.37
CA ARG A 34 -6.40 7.44 0.27
C ARG A 34 -5.17 6.69 0.79
N ALA A 35 -4.43 7.30 1.71
CA ALA A 35 -3.20 6.72 2.28
C ALA A 35 -3.50 5.43 3.04
N TRP A 36 -4.56 5.42 3.85
CA TRP A 36 -4.97 4.26 4.64
C TRP A 36 -5.41 3.08 3.77
N MET A 37 -6.33 3.30 2.83
CA MET A 37 -6.85 2.24 1.98
C MET A 37 -5.75 1.63 1.11
N LEU A 38 -4.90 2.47 0.49
CA LEU A 38 -3.82 1.98 -0.36
C LEU A 38 -2.81 1.15 0.44
N THR A 39 -2.40 1.62 1.61
CA THR A 39 -1.37 0.97 2.45
C THR A 39 -1.87 -0.36 3.02
N LEU A 40 -3.09 -0.38 3.58
CA LEU A 40 -3.68 -1.59 4.15
C LEU A 40 -4.08 -2.60 3.08
N GLY A 41 -4.64 -2.14 1.97
CA GLY A 41 -5.00 -2.98 0.82
C GLY A 41 -3.77 -3.69 0.26
N PHE A 42 -2.66 -2.96 0.09
CA PHE A 42 -1.38 -3.53 -0.35
C PHE A 42 -0.92 -4.63 0.60
N THR A 43 -0.87 -4.38 1.91
CA THR A 43 -0.37 -5.38 2.87
C THR A 43 -1.28 -6.59 3.01
N LEU A 44 -2.59 -6.42 2.95
CA LEU A 44 -3.53 -7.54 2.96
C LEU A 44 -3.46 -8.39 1.68
N SER A 45 -3.13 -7.76 0.55
CA SER A 45 -2.91 -8.46 -0.71
C SER A 45 -1.57 -9.21 -0.68
N TYR A 46 -0.48 -8.46 -0.51
CA TYR A 46 0.89 -8.96 -0.53
C TYR A 46 1.18 -9.93 0.62
N GLY A 47 0.77 -9.61 1.85
CA GLY A 47 0.98 -10.46 3.03
C GLY A 47 0.32 -11.84 2.89
N ALA A 48 -0.81 -11.92 2.18
CA ALA A 48 -1.45 -13.20 1.87
C ALA A 48 -0.64 -14.03 0.86
N MET A 49 -0.09 -13.40 -0.19
CA MET A 49 0.82 -14.06 -1.14
C MET A 49 2.10 -14.53 -0.43
N PHE A 50 2.72 -13.63 0.32
CA PHE A 50 3.90 -13.90 1.13
C PHE A 50 3.71 -15.09 2.09
N SER A 51 2.54 -15.19 2.74
CA SER A 51 2.22 -16.31 3.63
C SER A 51 2.18 -17.67 2.92
N LYS A 52 1.74 -17.72 1.65
CA LYS A 52 1.77 -18.95 0.84
C LYS A 52 3.22 -19.38 0.57
N VAL A 53 4.06 -18.44 0.09
CA VAL A 53 5.49 -18.69 -0.20
C VAL A 53 6.23 -19.15 1.06
N TRP A 54 6.01 -18.45 2.17
CA TRP A 54 6.58 -18.78 3.47
C TRP A 54 6.14 -20.14 4.01
N ARG A 55 4.88 -20.54 3.79
CA ARG A 55 4.40 -21.89 4.14
C ARG A 55 5.16 -22.97 3.36
N VAL A 56 5.36 -22.78 2.05
CA VAL A 56 6.11 -23.71 1.19
C VAL A 56 7.57 -23.79 1.64
N HIS A 57 8.22 -22.64 1.86
CA HIS A 57 9.59 -22.60 2.38
C HIS A 57 9.72 -23.37 3.69
N ARG A 58 8.82 -23.15 4.65
CA ARG A 58 8.85 -23.86 5.94
C ARG A 58 8.59 -25.35 5.81
N LEU A 59 7.67 -25.78 4.94
CA LEU A 59 7.42 -27.20 4.70
C LEU A 59 8.67 -27.89 4.17
N THR A 60 9.39 -27.27 3.23
CA THR A 60 10.59 -27.87 2.62
C THR A 60 11.79 -27.85 3.54
N THR A 61 12.02 -26.75 4.27
CA THR A 61 13.13 -26.65 5.22
C THR A 61 12.92 -27.58 6.43
N LYS A 62 11.67 -27.76 6.89
CA LYS A 62 11.36 -28.68 8.01
C LYS A 62 11.24 -30.15 7.60
N ALA A 63 10.87 -30.47 6.36
CA ALA A 63 10.92 -31.84 5.87
C ALA A 63 12.33 -32.44 5.92
N LYS A 64 13.38 -31.61 5.86
CA LYS A 64 14.78 -32.02 6.10
C LYS A 64 15.13 -32.26 7.58
N ARG A 65 14.31 -31.83 8.54
CA ARG A 65 14.62 -31.91 9.99
C ARG A 65 13.63 -32.75 10.82
N ASP A 66 12.36 -32.87 10.44
CA ASP A 66 11.37 -33.69 11.19
C ASP A 66 10.15 -34.07 10.32
N ILE A 67 9.83 -35.37 10.24
CA ILE A 67 8.82 -35.95 9.34
C ILE A 67 7.34 -35.73 9.81
N LYS A 68 7.08 -35.25 11.05
CA LYS A 68 5.74 -35.39 11.67
C LYS A 68 5.02 -34.12 12.18
N ARG A 69 5.42 -32.90 11.81
CA ARG A 69 4.71 -31.67 12.28
C ARG A 69 3.94 -30.97 11.17
N GLN A 70 2.62 -31.15 11.14
CA GLN A 70 1.71 -30.29 10.37
C GLN A 70 1.97 -28.81 10.72
N VAL A 71 2.15 -27.97 9.70
CA VAL A 71 2.26 -26.53 9.87
C VAL A 71 0.91 -25.98 10.31
N GLN A 72 0.82 -25.54 11.57
CA GLN A 72 -0.41 -24.96 12.11
C GLN A 72 -0.77 -23.67 11.36
N PRO A 73 -2.00 -23.55 10.83
CA PRO A 73 -2.44 -22.40 10.05
C PRO A 73 -2.42 -21.07 10.85
N TRP A 74 -2.64 -21.13 12.17
CA TRP A 74 -2.62 -19.96 13.06
C TRP A 74 -1.34 -19.12 12.98
N LYS A 75 -0.18 -19.77 12.81
CA LYS A 75 1.12 -19.08 12.73
C LYS A 75 1.32 -18.29 11.42
N LEU A 76 0.51 -18.54 10.40
CA LEU A 76 0.55 -17.80 9.13
C LEU A 76 -0.34 -16.55 9.24
N TYR A 77 -1.54 -16.68 9.78
CA TYR A 77 -2.43 -15.55 10.04
C TYR A 77 -1.81 -14.55 11.02
N SER A 78 -1.13 -15.02 12.06
CA SER A 78 -0.42 -14.16 13.02
C SER A 78 0.68 -13.30 12.36
N MET A 79 1.36 -13.80 11.34
CA MET A 79 2.41 -13.06 10.63
C MET A 79 1.84 -11.93 9.78
N VAL A 80 0.77 -12.20 9.02
CA VAL A 80 0.07 -11.16 8.23
C VAL A 80 -0.53 -10.10 9.15
N SER A 81 -1.13 -10.54 10.26
CA SER A 81 -1.65 -9.63 11.27
C SER A 81 -0.55 -8.72 11.81
N GLY A 82 0.65 -9.25 12.08
CA GLY A 82 1.80 -8.45 12.51
C GLY A 82 2.19 -7.36 11.49
N LEU A 83 2.25 -7.69 10.20
CA LEU A 83 2.55 -6.71 9.15
C LEU A 83 1.48 -5.60 9.08
N VAL A 84 0.20 -5.98 9.17
CA VAL A 84 -0.91 -5.01 9.22
C VAL A 84 -0.83 -4.14 10.47
N CYS A 85 -0.48 -4.71 11.62
CA CYS A 85 -0.31 -3.93 12.86
C CYS A 85 0.80 -2.89 12.73
N VAL A 86 1.93 -3.21 12.09
CA VAL A 86 3.00 -2.24 11.85
C VAL A 86 2.51 -1.10 10.96
N ASP A 87 1.77 -1.40 9.89
CA ASP A 87 1.18 -0.36 9.04
C ASP A 87 0.19 0.52 9.81
N LEU A 88 -0.68 -0.08 10.62
CA LEU A 88 -1.64 0.68 11.44
C LEU A 88 -0.91 1.62 12.40
N ILE A 89 0.16 1.15 13.05
CA ILE A 89 0.96 1.98 13.95
C ILE A 89 1.61 3.14 13.17
N LEU A 90 2.25 2.85 12.03
CA LEU A 90 2.88 3.88 11.20
C LEU A 90 1.87 4.94 10.72
N LEU A 91 0.71 4.51 10.24
CA LEU A 91 -0.35 5.40 9.75
C LEU A 91 -0.98 6.22 10.88
N VAL A 92 -1.23 5.61 12.04
CA VAL A 92 -1.77 6.32 13.21
C VAL A 92 -0.78 7.36 13.69
N ILE A 93 0.52 7.03 13.79
CA ILE A 93 1.54 8.01 14.18
C ILE A 93 1.56 9.15 13.15
N TRP A 94 1.64 8.83 11.86
CA TRP A 94 1.63 9.85 10.80
C TRP A 94 0.42 10.78 10.91
N GLN A 95 -0.79 10.22 11.08
CA GLN A 95 -2.02 10.98 11.19
C GLN A 95 -2.08 11.86 12.45
N LEU A 96 -1.53 11.40 13.59
CA LEU A 96 -1.52 12.15 14.84
C LEU A 96 -0.47 13.27 14.84
N THR A 97 0.70 13.04 14.23
CA THR A 97 1.81 14.00 14.28
C THR A 97 1.83 14.96 13.10
N ASP A 98 1.47 14.50 11.90
CA ASP A 98 1.59 15.28 10.66
C ASP A 98 0.49 14.88 9.65
N PRO A 99 -0.78 15.24 9.94
CA PRO A 99 -1.90 14.86 9.09
C PRO A 99 -1.78 15.47 7.69
N LEU A 100 -2.07 14.69 6.65
CA LEU A 100 -2.24 15.17 5.29
C LEU A 100 -3.37 16.20 5.25
N GLN A 101 -3.04 17.39 4.75
CA GLN A 101 -3.96 18.49 4.52
C GLN A 101 -4.09 18.75 3.02
N ARG A 102 -5.14 19.48 2.65
CA ARG A 102 -5.29 20.00 1.29
C ARG A 102 -4.36 21.21 1.13
N VAL A 103 -3.50 21.16 0.12
CA VAL A 103 -2.65 22.26 -0.31
C VAL A 103 -3.08 22.70 -1.71
N ILE A 104 -3.01 24.01 -1.97
CA ILE A 104 -3.31 24.60 -3.28
C ILE A 104 -2.01 25.22 -3.80
N GLU A 105 -1.47 24.64 -4.86
CA GLU A 105 -0.33 25.18 -5.59
C GLU A 105 -0.81 26.10 -6.70
N THR A 106 -0.39 27.36 -6.64
CA THR A 106 -0.72 28.38 -7.65
C THR A 106 0.39 28.46 -8.69
N PHE A 107 0.02 28.37 -9.97
CA PHE A 107 0.94 28.49 -11.10
C PHE A 107 0.96 29.92 -11.65
N PRO A 108 1.99 30.28 -12.45
CA PRO A 108 2.05 31.59 -13.10
C PRO A 108 0.83 31.85 -13.99
N LEU A 109 0.53 33.13 -14.19
CA LEU A 109 -0.60 33.56 -15.02
C LEU A 109 -0.39 33.17 -16.48
N GLU A 110 -1.39 32.52 -17.06
CA GLU A 110 -1.42 32.12 -18.46
C GLU A 110 -2.39 33.01 -19.24
N LYS A 111 -2.06 33.26 -20.52
CA LYS A 111 -2.97 33.94 -21.44
C LYS A 111 -4.05 32.95 -21.90
N PRO A 112 -5.32 33.37 -21.97
CA PRO A 112 -6.38 32.51 -22.46
C PRO A 112 -6.14 32.11 -23.91
N THR A 113 -6.62 30.92 -24.30
CA THR A 113 -6.55 30.42 -25.67
C THR A 113 -7.32 31.30 -26.66
N ASN A 114 -8.35 32.01 -26.18
CA ASN A 114 -9.12 32.98 -26.97
C ASN A 114 -8.56 34.39 -26.74
N ILE A 115 -8.15 35.05 -27.82
CA ILE A 115 -7.47 36.36 -27.81
C ILE A 115 -8.45 37.54 -27.55
N ILE A 116 -9.75 37.26 -27.51
CA ILE A 116 -10.81 38.28 -27.46
C ILE A 116 -10.97 38.86 -26.04
N ASP A 117 -10.60 38.11 -25.00
CA ASP A 117 -10.78 38.52 -23.61
C ASP A 117 -9.44 39.00 -23.01
N ASP A 118 -9.39 40.25 -22.51
CA ASP A 118 -8.22 40.79 -21.76
C ASP A 118 -8.21 40.31 -20.30
N ILE A 119 -8.34 38.99 -20.14
CA ILE A 119 -8.27 38.30 -18.85
C ILE A 119 -7.02 37.43 -18.81
N LYS A 120 -6.43 37.25 -17.62
CA LYS A 120 -5.34 36.28 -17.39
C LYS A 120 -5.87 35.18 -16.48
N ILE A 121 -5.59 33.93 -16.81
CA ILE A 121 -6.02 32.77 -16.04
C ILE A 121 -4.90 32.38 -15.07
N ARG A 122 -5.25 32.12 -13.80
CA ARG A 122 -4.31 31.54 -12.82
C ARG A 122 -4.65 30.06 -12.64
N PRO A 123 -3.79 29.13 -13.08
CA PRO A 123 -3.98 27.72 -12.81
C PRO A 123 -3.71 27.42 -11.34
N GLU A 124 -4.51 26.54 -10.76
CA GLU A 124 -4.37 26.07 -9.38
C GLU A 124 -4.42 24.53 -9.38
N LEU A 125 -3.48 23.89 -8.69
CA LEU A 125 -3.47 22.43 -8.45
C LEU A 125 -3.78 22.17 -6.99
N GLU A 126 -4.78 21.32 -6.74
CA GLU A 126 -5.12 20.85 -5.42
C GLU A 126 -4.47 19.48 -5.19
N HIS A 127 -3.69 19.34 -4.12
CA HIS A 127 -3.10 18.06 -3.74
C HIS A 127 -3.10 17.86 -2.23
N CYS A 128 -2.83 16.62 -1.82
CA CYS A 128 -2.71 16.25 -0.42
C CYS A 128 -1.24 16.25 -0.02
N GLU A 129 -0.87 17.06 0.96
CA GLU A 129 0.51 17.16 1.44
C GLU A 129 0.53 17.29 2.97
N SER A 130 1.60 16.77 3.56
CA SER A 130 1.92 16.92 4.99
C SER A 130 3.23 17.71 5.12
N THR A 131 3.51 18.26 6.30
CA THR A 131 4.66 19.15 6.51
C THR A 131 5.99 18.45 6.17
N ASN A 132 6.10 17.18 6.55
CA ASN A 132 7.27 16.33 6.29
C ASN A 132 6.93 15.17 5.35
N ASN A 133 6.15 15.44 4.29
CA ASN A 133 5.63 14.42 3.38
C ASN A 133 6.70 13.45 2.84
N SER A 134 7.83 13.99 2.37
CA SER A 134 8.94 13.18 1.84
C SER A 134 9.53 12.22 2.87
N MET A 135 9.59 12.61 4.14
CA MET A 135 10.10 11.76 5.22
C MET A 135 9.14 10.59 5.48
N TRP A 136 7.84 10.87 5.61
CA TRP A 136 6.82 9.85 5.87
C TRP A 136 6.66 8.87 4.70
N LEU A 137 6.60 9.38 3.47
CA LEU A 137 6.57 8.55 2.27
C LEU A 137 7.85 7.72 2.14
N GLY A 138 9.02 8.31 2.41
CA GLY A 138 10.30 7.62 2.42
C GLY A 138 10.34 6.46 3.42
N LEU A 139 9.87 6.68 4.65
CA LEU A 139 9.78 5.64 5.69
C LEU A 139 8.84 4.51 5.27
N LEU A 140 7.65 4.85 4.76
CA LEU A 140 6.65 3.87 4.31
C LEU A 140 7.18 3.05 3.14
N TYR A 141 7.72 3.70 2.10
CA TYR A 141 8.25 3.00 0.92
C TYR A 141 9.48 2.15 1.26
N SER A 142 10.35 2.59 2.16
CA SER A 142 11.49 1.79 2.62
C SER A 142 11.02 0.52 3.31
N PHE A 143 10.04 0.62 4.22
CA PHE A 143 9.45 -0.53 4.89
C PHE A 143 8.80 -1.52 3.90
N LYS A 144 7.97 -1.02 2.96
CA LYS A 144 7.36 -1.86 1.92
C LYS A 144 8.41 -2.48 1.00
N GLY A 145 9.45 -1.74 0.63
CA GLY A 145 10.56 -2.20 -0.20
C GLY A 145 11.31 -3.36 0.45
N LEU A 146 11.64 -3.25 1.74
CA LEU A 146 12.28 -4.34 2.50
C LEU A 146 11.42 -5.61 2.51
N ILE A 147 10.11 -5.47 2.71
CA ILE A 147 9.16 -6.58 2.67
C ILE A 147 9.15 -7.24 1.28
N LEU A 148 9.12 -6.43 0.21
CA LEU A 148 9.13 -6.91 -1.17
C LEU A 148 10.41 -7.68 -1.51
N VAL A 149 11.58 -7.13 -1.14
CA VAL A 149 12.88 -7.79 -1.33
C VAL A 149 12.93 -9.12 -0.55
N PHE A 150 12.44 -9.14 0.69
CA PHE A 150 12.41 -10.36 1.48
C PHE A 150 11.49 -11.44 0.88
N GLY A 151 10.31 -11.06 0.39
CA GLY A 151 9.44 -12.02 -0.30
C GLY A 151 10.02 -12.50 -1.63
N LEU A 152 10.72 -11.64 -2.38
CA LEU A 152 11.43 -12.05 -3.59
C LEU A 152 12.53 -13.08 -3.28
N PHE A 153 13.30 -12.86 -2.22
CA PHE A 153 14.31 -13.81 -1.75
C PHE A 153 13.69 -15.19 -1.43
N LEU A 154 12.58 -15.21 -0.70
CA LEU A 154 11.88 -16.45 -0.37
C LEU A 154 11.25 -17.13 -1.60
N ALA A 155 10.70 -16.36 -2.52
CA ALA A 155 10.18 -16.87 -3.78
C ALA A 155 11.30 -17.54 -4.59
N TYR A 156 12.47 -16.91 -4.65
CA TYR A 156 13.64 -17.45 -5.33
C TYR A 156 14.10 -18.79 -4.73
N GLU A 157 14.22 -18.89 -3.41
CA GLU A 157 14.57 -20.13 -2.70
C GLU A 157 13.54 -21.26 -2.93
N THR A 158 12.26 -20.90 -3.12
CA THR A 158 11.19 -21.89 -3.29
C THR A 158 10.91 -22.31 -4.73
N ARG A 159 11.54 -21.66 -5.72
CA ARG A 159 11.23 -21.86 -7.16
C ARG A 159 11.46 -23.28 -7.69
N SER A 160 12.44 -23.99 -7.15
CA SER A 160 12.86 -25.32 -7.64
C SER A 160 12.11 -26.48 -6.97
N ILE A 161 11.27 -26.19 -5.97
CA ILE A 161 10.64 -27.19 -5.12
C ILE A 161 9.34 -27.65 -5.77
N LYS A 162 9.31 -28.92 -6.22
CA LYS A 162 8.10 -29.56 -6.78
C LYS A 162 7.32 -30.25 -5.67
N VAL A 163 6.41 -29.53 -5.00
CA VAL A 163 5.48 -30.14 -4.03
C VAL A 163 4.22 -30.61 -4.76
N LYS A 164 4.03 -31.93 -4.89
CA LYS A 164 2.92 -32.57 -5.64
C LYS A 164 1.51 -32.12 -5.18
N GLN A 165 1.38 -31.60 -3.96
CA GLN A 165 0.12 -31.09 -3.38
C GLN A 165 -0.10 -29.56 -3.54
N ILE A 166 0.89 -28.76 -3.94
CA ILE A 166 0.77 -27.30 -4.01
C ILE A 166 1.58 -26.77 -5.21
N ASN A 167 1.02 -26.88 -6.42
CA ASN A 167 1.64 -26.34 -7.64
C ASN A 167 1.34 -24.83 -7.86
N ASP A 168 0.40 -24.27 -7.09
CA ASP A 168 -0.05 -22.86 -7.15
C ASP A 168 1.03 -21.86 -6.69
N SER A 169 2.00 -22.29 -5.88
CA SER A 169 3.07 -21.41 -5.39
C SER A 169 4.05 -20.95 -6.47
N ARG A 170 3.99 -21.51 -7.69
CA ARG A 170 4.84 -21.09 -8.82
C ARG A 170 4.26 -19.89 -9.58
N TYR A 171 2.96 -19.63 -9.41
CA TYR A 171 2.25 -18.51 -10.03
C TYR A 171 2.19 -17.27 -9.12
N VAL A 172 2.57 -17.44 -7.85
CA VAL A 172 2.64 -16.39 -6.82
C VAL A 172 4.07 -15.93 -6.69
#